data_AF-A0A1Z1MKX8-F1
#
_entry.id   AF-A0A1Z1MKX8-F1
#
_cell.length_a   1.000
_cell.length_b   1.000
_cell.length_c   1.000
_cell.angle_alpha   90.00
_cell.angle_beta   90.00
_cell.angle_gamma   90.00
#
_symmetry.space_group_name_H-M   'P 1'
#
loop_
_entity.id
_entity.type
_entity.pdbx_description
1 polymer ?
#
loop_
_entity_poly.entity_id
_entity_poly.type
_entity_poly.pdbx_seq_one_letter_code
_entity_poly.pdbx_strand_id
1 'polypeptide(L)'
;MISNQNIIKYWPNQPSIKLNHAVVDLFIETERKLILRTKNKSNEYLYLDILNIITKTELLQTILSELKELILDIIEINLNSKTIVKLNRKIQKIFINRVSKKFFFKFRYSETKLNTIENLNENNLADYLLTYLIFGSSYIEEKIFLFETLYTPYNHVRVLLENFIIQIANTITKRLIYSLNETANIHQFLRKQNISNKLYTSSRTIVLFLNNLKWQNFIKSQIYDIKSLYSERQKVLIFSTEGIITKNIYMSNNNKIKRVNNISLIFLFWLEIKDLLIPKTEKLVIQIAKYLLYCLINLLSNSILILIRILVFYLNK
;
A
#
# COMPACT_ATOMS: atom_id res chain seq x y z
N MET A 1 9.47 37.43 -6.87
CA MET A 1 10.03 36.09 -7.15
C MET A 1 10.50 35.51 -5.82
N ILE A 2 9.68 34.69 -5.16
CA ILE A 2 10.04 34.04 -3.89
C ILE A 2 10.43 32.62 -4.24
N SER A 3 11.72 32.31 -4.11
CA SER A 3 12.25 30.96 -4.19
C SER A 3 11.67 30.13 -3.03
N ASN A 4 10.65 29.33 -3.30
CA ASN A 4 10.21 28.26 -2.41
C ASN A 4 11.34 27.21 -2.34
N GLN A 5 12.32 27.44 -1.48
CA GLN A 5 13.16 26.36 -0.97
C GLN A 5 12.23 25.43 -0.18
N ASN A 6 11.99 24.23 -0.71
CA ASN A 6 11.30 23.16 0.01
C ASN A 6 12.14 22.79 1.24
N ILE A 7 11.95 23.48 2.36
CA ILE A 7 12.55 23.10 3.63
C ILE A 7 11.98 21.73 3.98
N ILE A 8 12.84 20.71 3.98
CA ILE A 8 12.46 19.35 4.33
C ILE A 8 12.06 19.36 5.81
N LYS A 9 10.77 19.21 6.10
CA LYS A 9 10.26 19.08 7.47
C LYS A 9 10.59 17.68 7.98
N TYR A 10 11.38 17.60 9.06
CA TYR A 10 11.72 16.34 9.73
C TYR A 10 10.76 16.05 10.89
N TRP A 11 10.57 14.76 11.16
CA TRP A 11 9.82 14.28 12.30
C TRP A 11 10.62 14.47 13.60
N PRO A 12 9.99 14.83 14.73
CA PRO A 12 10.70 14.96 16.00
C PRO A 12 11.27 13.64 16.52
N ASN A 13 12.47 13.71 17.09
CA ASN A 13 13.24 12.51 17.44
C ASN A 13 12.83 11.90 18.77
N GLN A 14 12.44 12.72 19.74
CA GLN A 14 12.19 12.34 21.14
C GLN A 14 10.80 12.81 21.62
N PRO A 15 10.28 12.20 22.71
CA PRO A 15 9.06 12.68 23.36
C PRO A 15 9.23 14.13 23.80
N SER A 16 8.42 15.02 23.26
CA SER A 16 8.54 16.45 23.49
C SER A 16 7.26 17.18 23.08
N ILE A 17 7.10 18.43 23.53
CA ILE A 17 6.02 19.31 23.07
C ILE A 17 6.03 19.44 21.54
N LYS A 18 7.23 19.46 20.94
CA LYS A 18 7.40 19.48 19.48
C LYS A 18 6.84 18.21 18.80
N LEU A 19 7.04 17.03 19.40
CA LEU A 19 6.43 15.79 18.93
C LEU A 19 4.91 15.87 18.98
N ASN A 20 4.35 16.31 20.11
CA ASN A 20 2.91 16.43 20.29
C ASN A 20 2.29 17.37 19.23
N HIS A 21 2.89 18.53 18.99
CA HIS A 21 2.44 19.42 17.92
C HIS A 21 2.53 18.78 16.54
N ALA A 22 3.62 18.07 16.23
CA ALA A 22 3.76 17.38 14.94
C ALA A 22 2.70 16.28 14.75
N VAL A 23 2.33 15.56 15.81
CA VAL A 23 1.24 14.55 15.79
C VAL A 23 -0.11 15.22 15.56
N VAL A 24 -0.40 16.33 16.24
CA VAL A 24 -1.65 17.08 16.07
C VAL A 24 -1.76 17.62 14.65
N ASP A 25 -0.71 18.26 14.11
CA ASP A 25 -0.64 18.73 12.73
C ASP A 25 -0.94 17.59 11.75
N LEU A 26 -0.31 16.43 11.98
CA LEU A 26 -0.47 15.24 11.14
C LEU A 26 -1.92 14.76 11.12
N PHE A 27 -2.58 14.73 12.27
CA PHE A 27 -3.98 14.34 12.35
C PHE A 27 -4.91 15.34 11.69
N ILE A 28 -4.69 16.65 11.87
CA ILE A 28 -5.49 17.70 11.22
C ILE A 28 -5.35 17.62 9.69
N GLU A 29 -4.12 17.47 9.18
CA GLU A 29 -3.88 17.27 7.75
C GLU A 29 -4.60 16.02 7.21
N THR A 30 -4.54 14.92 7.95
CA THR A 30 -5.16 13.65 7.55
C THR A 30 -6.67 13.76 7.53
N GLU A 31 -7.26 14.38 8.55
CA GLU A 31 -8.71 14.59 8.67
C GLU A 31 -9.26 15.41 7.50
N ARG A 32 -8.55 16.49 7.10
CA ARG A 32 -8.89 17.29 5.91
C ARG A 32 -8.88 16.46 4.62
N LYS A 33 -7.94 15.52 4.47
CA LYS A 33 -7.89 14.62 3.30
C LYS A 33 -9.05 13.63 3.27
N LEU A 34 -9.44 13.09 4.42
CA LEU A 34 -10.52 12.08 4.52
C LEU A 34 -11.86 12.62 4.04
N ILE A 35 -12.18 13.87 4.36
CA ILE A 35 -13.46 14.51 3.96
C ILE A 35 -13.59 14.60 2.44
N LEU A 36 -12.47 14.83 1.74
CA LEU A 36 -12.47 15.19 0.33
C LEU A 36 -12.25 13.98 -0.61
N ARG A 37 -11.66 12.86 -0.14
CA ARG A 37 -10.96 11.91 -1.04
C ARG A 37 -11.02 10.44 -0.61
N THR A 38 -12.09 9.72 -0.97
CA THR A 38 -12.25 8.29 -0.58
C THR A 38 -12.58 7.33 -1.74
N LYS A 39 -12.54 7.81 -2.99
CA LYS A 39 -12.63 6.92 -4.17
C LYS A 39 -11.34 6.09 -4.28
N ASN A 40 -11.48 4.81 -4.62
CA ASN A 40 -10.32 3.98 -4.88
C ASN A 40 -9.83 4.19 -6.32
N LYS A 41 -8.57 4.62 -6.45
CA LYS A 41 -7.82 4.75 -7.69
C LYS A 41 -6.55 3.90 -7.68
N SER A 42 -6.40 3.04 -6.68
CA SER A 42 -5.39 2.00 -6.71
C SER A 42 -5.79 0.97 -7.75
N ASN A 43 -4.81 0.38 -8.43
CA ASN A 43 -5.03 -0.76 -9.32
C ASN A 43 -5.32 -2.06 -8.54
N GLU A 44 -5.86 -1.96 -7.32
CA GLU A 44 -6.15 -3.07 -6.42
C GLU A 44 -7.60 -2.96 -5.91
N TYR A 45 -8.26 -4.10 -5.81
CA TYR A 45 -9.54 -4.22 -5.11
C TYR A 45 -9.30 -4.10 -3.60
N LEU A 46 -10.08 -3.25 -2.95
CA LEU A 46 -10.11 -3.12 -1.50
C LEU A 46 -11.50 -3.53 -1.00
N TYR A 47 -11.60 -4.28 0.10
CA TYR A 47 -12.89 -4.61 0.73
C TYR A 47 -13.75 -3.37 0.98
N LEU A 48 -13.13 -2.24 1.35
CA LEU A 48 -13.80 -0.96 1.53
C LEU A 48 -14.51 -0.42 0.25
N ASP A 49 -14.20 -0.94 -0.94
CA ASP A 49 -14.87 -0.52 -2.19
C ASP A 49 -16.33 -0.95 -2.25
N ILE A 50 -16.71 -1.99 -1.49
CA ILE A 50 -18.09 -2.43 -1.38
C ILE A 50 -18.99 -1.36 -0.76
N LEU A 51 -18.40 -0.48 0.05
CA LEU A 51 -19.10 0.57 0.77
C LEU A 51 -19.29 1.81 -0.10
N ASN A 52 -20.42 2.48 0.07
CA ASN A 52 -20.66 3.79 -0.53
C ASN A 52 -19.71 4.85 0.04
N ILE A 53 -19.65 6.01 -0.62
CA ILE A 53 -18.70 7.08 -0.26
C ILE A 53 -18.93 7.60 1.16
N ILE A 54 -20.19 7.73 1.59
CA ILE A 54 -20.56 8.29 2.89
C ILE A 54 -20.09 7.35 4.01
N THR A 55 -20.47 6.07 3.93
CA THR A 55 -20.15 5.07 4.96
C THR A 55 -18.65 4.77 5.01
N LYS A 56 -17.98 4.84 3.86
CA LYS A 56 -16.51 4.77 3.77
C LYS A 56 -15.85 5.94 4.50
N THR A 57 -16.27 7.17 4.24
CA THR A 57 -15.71 8.36 4.91
C THR A 57 -15.96 8.31 6.43
N GLU A 58 -17.17 7.92 6.85
CA GLU A 58 -17.50 7.75 8.27
C GLU A 58 -16.62 6.69 8.96
N LEU A 59 -16.38 5.55 8.30
CA LEU A 59 -15.49 4.51 8.82
C LEU A 59 -14.07 5.05 9.01
N LEU A 60 -13.53 5.75 8.02
CA LEU A 60 -12.18 6.32 8.07
C LEU A 60 -12.05 7.38 9.17
N GLN A 61 -13.07 8.24 9.33
CA GLN A 61 -13.14 9.22 10.43
C GLN A 61 -13.22 8.55 11.80
N THR A 62 -14.01 7.48 11.91
CA THR A 62 -14.12 6.68 13.14
C THR A 62 -12.76 6.09 13.51
N ILE A 63 -12.03 5.52 12.55
CA ILE A 63 -10.68 4.99 12.77
C ILE A 63 -9.72 6.09 13.25
N LEU A 64 -9.74 7.25 12.61
CA LEU A 64 -8.87 8.37 12.98
C LEU A 64 -9.17 8.88 14.40
N SER A 65 -10.45 9.03 14.74
CA SER A 65 -10.89 9.43 16.08
C SER A 65 -10.46 8.42 17.14
N GLU A 66 -10.72 7.13 16.93
CA GLU A 66 -10.32 6.09 17.88
C GLU A 66 -8.79 5.99 18.01
N LEU A 67 -8.03 6.30 16.95
CA LEU A 67 -6.57 6.29 17.01
C LEU A 67 -6.03 7.44 17.89
N LYS A 68 -6.67 8.61 17.84
CA LYS A 68 -6.35 9.74 18.73
C LYS A 68 -6.52 9.31 20.20
N GLU A 69 -7.68 8.72 20.53
CA GLU A 69 -7.95 8.20 21.87
C GLU A 69 -6.96 7.12 22.28
N LEU A 70 -6.66 6.15 21.40
CA LEU A 70 -5.70 5.09 21.69
C LEU A 70 -4.31 5.63 22.06
N ILE A 71 -3.86 6.68 21.37
CA ILE A 71 -2.56 7.29 21.64
C ILE A 71 -2.57 7.99 23.00
N LEU A 72 -3.65 8.69 23.34
CA LEU A 72 -3.81 9.30 24.67
C LEU A 72 -3.82 8.23 25.77
N ASP A 73 -4.60 7.16 25.60
CA ASP A 73 -4.66 6.02 26.52
C ASP A 73 -3.25 5.43 26.76
N ILE A 74 -2.47 5.24 25.69
CA ILE A 74 -1.12 4.66 25.79
C ILE A 74 -0.14 5.61 26.49
N ILE A 75 -0.24 6.92 26.21
CA ILE A 75 0.59 7.94 26.85
C ILE A 75 0.28 7.99 28.35
N GLU A 76 -0.99 7.91 28.74
CA GLU A 76 -1.42 7.90 30.15
C GLU A 76 -0.90 6.68 30.91
N ILE A 77 -0.91 5.50 30.27
CA ILE A 77 -0.37 4.26 30.87
C ILE A 77 1.16 4.33 31.01
N ASN A 78 1.84 5.25 30.31
CA ASN A 78 3.28 5.49 30.36
C ASN A 78 4.13 4.22 30.12
N LEU A 79 3.80 3.48 29.05
CA LEU A 79 4.52 2.26 28.67
C LEU A 79 5.91 2.57 28.07
N ASN A 80 6.88 1.70 28.33
CA ASN A 80 8.20 1.75 27.69
C ASN A 80 8.13 1.36 26.19
N SER A 81 8.97 1.95 25.35
CA SER A 81 9.05 1.63 23.91
C SER A 81 9.20 0.14 23.61
N LYS A 82 10.07 -0.56 24.36
CA LYS A 82 10.26 -2.01 24.20
C LYS A 82 9.01 -2.83 24.54
N THR A 83 8.20 -2.39 25.51
CA THR A 83 6.96 -3.10 25.87
C THR A 83 5.86 -2.82 24.85
N ILE A 84 5.78 -1.60 24.29
CA ILE A 84 4.85 -1.26 23.21
C ILE A 84 5.10 -2.14 21.98
N VAL A 85 6.35 -2.28 21.54
CA VAL A 85 6.69 -3.13 20.39
C VAL A 85 6.24 -4.58 20.63
N LYS A 86 6.47 -5.13 21.84
CA LYS A 86 6.02 -6.49 22.20
C LYS A 86 4.50 -6.62 22.24
N LEU A 87 3.80 -5.60 22.75
CA LEU A 87 2.35 -5.60 22.89
C LEU A 87 1.61 -5.17 21.63
N ASN A 88 2.31 -4.76 20.57
CA ASN A 88 1.63 -4.07 19.47
C ASN A 88 0.55 -4.91 18.78
N ARG A 89 0.79 -6.21 18.62
CA ARG A 89 -0.24 -7.12 18.08
C ARG A 89 -1.53 -7.09 18.93
N LYS A 90 -1.39 -7.06 20.26
CA LYS A 90 -2.53 -6.99 21.18
C LYS A 90 -3.21 -5.63 21.10
N ILE A 91 -2.43 -4.55 21.04
CA ILE A 91 -2.92 -3.17 20.86
C ILE A 91 -3.74 -3.07 19.56
N GLN A 92 -3.20 -3.54 18.44
CA GLN A 92 -3.92 -3.56 17.16
C GLN A 92 -5.21 -4.37 17.21
N LYS A 93 -5.20 -5.55 17.84
CA LYS A 93 -6.41 -6.39 18.00
C LYS A 93 -7.47 -5.66 18.83
N ILE A 94 -7.08 -5.05 19.94
CA ILE A 94 -7.97 -4.25 20.79
C ILE A 94 -8.53 -3.06 20.00
N PHE A 95 -7.67 -2.34 19.29
CA PHE A 95 -8.05 -1.19 18.47
C PHE A 95 -9.07 -1.58 17.38
N ILE A 96 -8.80 -2.63 16.62
CA ILE A 96 -9.72 -3.12 15.58
C ILE A 96 -11.05 -3.54 16.17
N ASN A 97 -11.05 -4.20 17.33
CA ASN A 97 -12.29 -4.56 18.03
C ASN A 97 -13.06 -3.32 18.47
N ARG A 98 -12.40 -2.32 19.05
CA ARG A 98 -13.00 -1.05 19.49
C ARG A 98 -13.64 -0.30 18.33
N VAL A 99 -12.91 -0.14 17.22
CA VAL A 99 -13.46 0.51 16.01
C VAL A 99 -14.59 -0.32 15.40
N SER A 100 -14.41 -1.65 15.29
CA SER A 100 -15.45 -2.55 14.75
C SER A 100 -16.75 -2.42 15.55
N LYS A 101 -16.65 -2.44 16.89
CA LYS A 101 -17.79 -2.27 17.79
C LYS A 101 -18.51 -0.95 17.54
N LYS A 102 -17.78 0.17 17.55
CA LYS A 102 -18.34 1.50 17.33
C LYS A 102 -19.01 1.63 15.96
N PHE A 103 -18.37 1.10 14.91
CA PHE A 103 -18.89 1.15 13.56
C PHE A 103 -20.12 0.25 13.37
N PHE A 104 -20.10 -0.98 13.89
CA PHE A 104 -21.22 -1.94 13.73
C PHE A 104 -22.43 -1.62 14.62
N PHE A 105 -22.19 -0.97 15.76
CA PHE A 105 -23.27 -0.49 16.63
C PHE A 105 -24.25 0.43 15.88
N LYS A 106 -23.74 1.26 14.97
CA LYS A 106 -24.56 2.15 14.11
C LYS A 106 -25.60 1.39 13.27
N PHE A 107 -25.28 0.15 12.87
CA PHE A 107 -26.16 -0.67 12.04
C PHE A 107 -27.05 -1.63 12.85
N ARG A 108 -27.03 -1.51 14.19
CA ARG A 108 -27.69 -2.46 15.13
C ARG A 108 -27.30 -3.91 14.85
N TYR A 109 -26.07 -4.12 14.37
CA TYR A 109 -25.56 -5.46 14.05
C TYR A 109 -25.00 -6.11 15.32
N SER A 110 -25.52 -7.29 15.68
CA SER A 110 -25.17 -7.96 16.94
C SER A 110 -23.73 -8.49 16.94
N GLU A 111 -22.97 -8.15 17.99
CA GLU A 111 -21.56 -8.56 18.16
C GLU A 111 -21.36 -10.08 18.16
N THR A 112 -22.40 -10.85 18.52
CA THR A 112 -22.36 -12.32 18.68
C THR A 112 -21.97 -13.08 17.41
N LYS A 113 -22.05 -12.46 16.22
CA LYS A 113 -21.66 -13.07 14.93
C LYS A 113 -20.29 -12.61 14.42
N LEU A 114 -19.59 -11.74 15.15
CA LEU A 114 -18.30 -11.21 14.73
C LEU A 114 -17.19 -12.20 15.07
N ASN A 115 -17.05 -13.24 14.24
CA ASN A 115 -15.90 -14.14 14.30
C ASN A 115 -14.61 -13.33 14.43
N THR A 116 -13.77 -13.73 15.38
CA THR A 116 -12.40 -13.22 15.49
C THR A 116 -11.68 -13.66 14.24
N ILE A 117 -11.56 -12.77 13.25
CA ILE A 117 -10.62 -12.99 12.16
C ILE A 117 -9.24 -12.92 12.79
N GLU A 118 -8.64 -14.09 13.05
CA GLU A 118 -7.33 -14.21 13.67
C GLU A 118 -6.19 -13.75 12.74
N ASN A 119 -6.44 -13.76 11.43
CA ASN A 119 -5.44 -13.42 10.42
C ASN A 119 -5.46 -11.93 10.08
N LEU A 120 -5.03 -11.11 11.03
CA LEU A 120 -4.36 -9.85 10.69
C LEU A 120 -2.99 -10.22 10.15
N ASN A 121 -2.82 -10.10 8.83
CA ASN A 121 -1.51 -10.22 8.21
C ASN A 121 -0.51 -9.35 9.00
N GLU A 122 0.62 -9.94 9.40
CA GLU A 122 1.65 -9.30 10.22
C GLU A 122 2.13 -7.99 9.57
N ASN A 123 1.52 -6.89 9.96
CA ASN A 123 1.75 -5.61 9.32
C ASN A 123 2.71 -4.79 10.17
N ASN A 124 4.00 -5.13 10.07
CA ASN A 124 5.08 -4.53 10.85
C ASN A 124 5.13 -2.99 10.76
N LEU A 125 4.51 -2.39 9.75
CA LEU A 125 4.43 -0.93 9.60
C LEU A 125 3.66 -0.23 10.73
N ALA A 126 2.67 -0.90 11.31
CA ALA A 126 1.91 -0.35 12.43
C ALA A 126 2.77 -0.25 13.71
N ASP A 127 3.79 -1.10 13.87
CA ASP A 127 4.76 -1.05 14.97
C ASP A 127 5.56 0.26 14.91
N TYR A 128 6.04 0.60 13.72
CA TYR A 128 6.79 1.83 13.49
C TYR A 128 5.92 3.06 13.62
N LEU A 129 4.66 3.02 13.14
CA LEU A 129 3.74 4.14 13.27
C LEU A 129 3.52 4.53 14.73
N LEU A 130 3.17 3.56 15.60
CA LEU A 130 2.94 3.85 17.02
C LEU A 130 4.21 4.37 17.70
N THR A 131 5.37 3.80 17.36
CA THR A 131 6.66 4.28 17.87
C THR A 131 6.90 5.74 17.47
N TYR A 132 6.68 6.10 16.20
CA TYR A 132 6.80 7.48 15.72
C TYR A 132 5.86 8.44 16.43
N LEU A 133 4.61 8.04 16.66
CA LEU A 133 3.58 8.92 17.24
C LEU A 133 3.80 9.14 18.74
N ILE A 134 4.30 8.15 19.48
CA ILE A 134 4.43 8.21 20.94
C ILE A 134 5.84 8.64 21.37
N PHE A 135 6.89 8.07 20.77
CA PHE A 135 8.26 8.28 21.21
C PHE A 135 9.12 9.12 20.27
N GLY A 136 8.71 9.26 19.01
CA GLY A 136 9.53 9.91 17.98
C GLY A 136 10.49 8.95 17.29
N SER A 137 11.29 9.49 16.37
CA SER A 137 12.09 8.68 15.45
C SER A 137 13.34 8.02 16.04
N SER A 138 13.88 8.51 17.17
CA SER A 138 15.10 7.93 17.76
C SER A 138 14.89 6.54 18.36
N TYR A 139 13.64 6.11 18.51
CA TYR A 139 13.27 4.82 19.09
C TYR A 139 13.08 3.71 18.06
N ILE A 140 13.37 3.99 16.80
CA ILE A 140 13.33 3.00 15.71
C ILE A 140 14.75 2.48 15.50
N GLU A 141 14.86 1.17 15.29
CA GLU A 141 16.16 0.55 14.99
C GLU A 141 16.76 1.14 13.70
N GLU A 142 18.05 1.42 13.75
CA GLU A 142 18.78 1.92 12.59
C GLU A 142 18.71 0.91 11.44
N LYS A 143 18.70 1.42 10.19
CA LYS A 143 18.72 0.65 8.93
C LYS A 143 17.42 -0.03 8.51
N ILE A 144 16.31 0.15 9.24
CA ILE A 144 15.00 -0.31 8.76
C ILE A 144 14.57 0.47 7.50
N PHE A 145 14.77 1.78 7.51
CA PHE A 145 14.49 2.67 6.39
C PHE A 145 15.80 3.22 5.81
N LEU A 146 15.76 3.72 4.57
CA LEU A 146 16.96 4.24 3.88
C LEU A 146 17.53 5.54 4.46
N PHE A 147 16.80 6.19 5.36
CA PHE A 147 17.22 7.45 5.98
C PHE A 147 17.64 7.22 7.43
N GLU A 148 18.52 8.09 7.91
CA GLU A 148 18.90 8.14 9.33
C GLU A 148 17.70 8.50 10.20
N THR A 149 17.62 7.88 11.38
CA THR A 149 16.51 8.06 12.33
C THR A 149 16.38 9.52 12.78
N LEU A 150 17.48 10.26 12.88
CA LEU A 150 17.50 11.68 13.24
C LEU A 150 16.90 12.59 12.15
N TYR A 151 16.83 12.11 10.91
CA TYR A 151 16.36 12.84 9.74
C TYR A 151 15.14 12.16 9.10
N THR A 152 14.29 11.52 9.91
CA THR A 152 13.04 10.94 9.42
C THR A 152 12.18 12.02 8.75
N PRO A 153 11.82 11.89 7.47
CA PRO A 153 10.97 12.87 6.81
C PRO A 153 9.54 12.86 7.38
N TYR A 154 8.95 14.02 7.64
CA TYR A 154 7.54 14.12 8.07
C TYR A 154 6.58 13.39 7.13
N ASN A 155 6.84 13.50 5.82
CA ASN A 155 6.07 12.81 4.78
C ASN A 155 6.10 11.28 4.91
N HIS A 156 7.15 10.68 5.49
CA HIS A 156 7.22 9.25 5.72
C HIS A 156 6.20 8.82 6.78
N VAL A 157 6.18 9.49 7.94
CA VAL A 157 5.22 9.21 9.02
C VAL A 157 3.78 9.42 8.54
N ARG A 158 3.54 10.45 7.72
CA ARG A 158 2.25 10.65 7.05
C ARG A 158 1.84 9.48 6.18
N VAL A 159 2.75 8.98 5.33
CA VAL A 159 2.46 7.80 4.49
C VAL A 159 2.12 6.57 5.34
N LEU A 160 2.82 6.36 6.47
CA LEU A 160 2.51 5.25 7.38
C LEU A 160 1.12 5.39 8.02
N LEU A 161 0.77 6.60 8.48
CA LEU A 161 -0.54 6.88 9.07
C LEU A 161 -1.68 6.63 8.08
N GLU A 162 -1.58 7.21 6.88
CA GLU A 162 -2.60 7.06 5.85
C GLU A 162 -2.80 5.59 5.47
N ASN A 163 -1.68 4.87 5.30
CA ASN A 163 -1.71 3.43 5.02
C ASN A 163 -2.36 2.63 6.15
N PHE A 164 -2.02 2.94 7.41
CA PHE A 164 -2.63 2.29 8.57
C PHE A 164 -4.15 2.46 8.59
N ILE A 165 -4.64 3.69 8.42
CA ILE A 165 -6.08 3.97 8.41
C ILE A 165 -6.81 3.16 7.32
N ILE A 166 -6.26 3.14 6.10
CA ILE A 166 -6.84 2.40 4.97
C ILE A 166 -6.85 0.88 5.25
N GLN A 167 -5.76 0.34 5.80
CA GLN A 167 -5.65 -1.09 6.10
C GLN A 167 -6.59 -1.53 7.22
N ILE A 168 -6.79 -0.69 8.24
CA ILE A 168 -7.77 -0.94 9.30
C ILE A 168 -9.18 -0.91 8.74
N ALA A 169 -9.52 0.09 7.90
CA ALA A 169 -10.83 0.17 7.25
C ALA A 169 -11.11 -1.06 6.37
N ASN A 170 -10.10 -1.50 5.61
CA ASN A 170 -10.17 -2.70 4.80
C ASN A 170 -10.42 -3.95 5.67
N THR A 171 -9.73 -4.06 6.80
CA THR A 171 -9.89 -5.18 7.74
C THR A 171 -11.27 -5.21 8.40
N ILE A 172 -11.78 -4.06 8.84
CA ILE A 172 -13.11 -3.96 9.44
C ILE A 172 -14.19 -4.31 8.41
N THR A 173 -14.06 -3.81 7.19
CA THR A 173 -15.00 -4.13 6.11
C THR A 173 -14.94 -5.62 5.74
N LYS A 174 -13.74 -6.20 5.70
CA LYS A 174 -13.57 -7.65 5.58
C LYS A 174 -14.30 -8.38 6.69
N ARG A 175 -14.12 -7.98 7.96
CA ARG A 175 -14.79 -8.59 9.11
C ARG A 175 -16.31 -8.59 8.98
N LEU A 176 -16.89 -7.46 8.54
CA LEU A 176 -18.32 -7.35 8.28
C LEU A 176 -18.81 -8.32 7.20
N ILE A 177 -18.08 -8.41 6.09
CA ILE A 177 -18.45 -9.30 4.97
C ILE A 177 -18.39 -10.76 5.43
N TYR A 178 -17.31 -11.14 6.12
CA TYR A 178 -17.12 -12.52 6.57
C TYR A 178 -18.08 -12.90 7.69
N SER A 179 -18.50 -11.98 8.57
CA SER A 179 -19.50 -12.27 9.61
C SER A 179 -20.91 -12.52 9.06
N LEU A 180 -21.18 -12.12 7.82
CA LEU A 180 -22.45 -12.38 7.14
C LEU A 180 -22.48 -13.77 6.47
N ASN A 181 -21.33 -14.44 6.36
CA ASN A 181 -21.08 -15.77 5.77
C ASN A 181 -21.48 -15.91 4.29
N GLU A 182 -22.75 -15.71 3.97
CA GLU A 182 -23.35 -15.92 2.65
C GLU A 182 -23.51 -14.63 1.86
N THR A 183 -23.38 -14.73 0.55
CA THR A 183 -23.51 -13.58 -0.37
C THR A 183 -24.92 -12.99 -0.40
N ALA A 184 -25.95 -13.82 -0.17
CA ALA A 184 -27.33 -13.37 -0.01
C ALA A 184 -27.48 -12.46 1.23
N ASN A 185 -26.91 -12.87 2.37
CA ASN A 185 -26.92 -12.09 3.60
C ASN A 185 -26.11 -10.79 3.46
N ILE A 186 -24.96 -10.84 2.78
CA ILE A 186 -24.16 -9.65 2.44
C ILE A 186 -25.02 -8.67 1.65
N HIS A 187 -25.63 -9.13 0.56
CA HIS A 187 -26.48 -8.28 -0.29
C HIS A 187 -27.67 -7.69 0.48
N GLN A 188 -28.39 -8.52 1.25
CA GLN A 188 -29.55 -8.08 2.03
C GLN A 188 -29.15 -7.04 3.09
N PHE A 189 -28.03 -7.26 3.79
CA PHE A 189 -27.53 -6.33 4.81
C PHE A 189 -27.13 -4.99 4.18
N LEU A 190 -26.32 -5.02 3.12
CA LEU A 190 -25.85 -3.81 2.44
C LEU A 190 -27.01 -2.97 1.88
N ARG A 191 -28.06 -3.63 1.37
CA ARG A 191 -29.27 -2.99 0.87
C ARG A 191 -30.12 -2.43 2.00
N LYS A 192 -30.39 -3.20 3.06
CA LYS A 192 -31.22 -2.77 4.20
C LYS A 192 -30.64 -1.55 4.89
N GLN A 193 -29.31 -1.48 5.00
CA GLN A 193 -28.60 -0.37 5.65
C GLN A 193 -28.25 0.78 4.70
N ASN A 194 -28.58 0.67 3.40
CA ASN A 194 -28.21 1.63 2.36
C ASN A 194 -26.71 1.97 2.31
N ILE A 195 -25.85 1.00 2.60
CA ILE A 195 -24.38 1.20 2.67
C ILE A 195 -23.63 0.71 1.44
N SER A 196 -24.29 0.04 0.50
CA SER A 196 -23.67 -0.50 -0.71
C SER A 196 -23.24 0.60 -1.69
N ASN A 197 -22.08 0.45 -2.30
CA ASN A 197 -21.70 1.20 -3.49
C ASN A 197 -22.61 0.81 -4.66
N LYS A 198 -22.94 1.77 -5.53
CA LYS A 198 -23.82 1.58 -6.70
C LYS A 198 -23.31 0.49 -7.67
N LEU A 199 -22.01 0.21 -7.69
CA LEU A 199 -21.42 -0.85 -8.51
C LEU A 199 -21.74 -2.27 -7.98
N TYR A 200 -22.04 -2.41 -6.69
CA TYR A 200 -22.25 -3.69 -6.00
C TYR A 200 -23.69 -3.85 -5.51
N THR A 201 -24.66 -3.44 -6.34
CA THR A 201 -26.09 -3.48 -6.04
C THR A 201 -26.74 -4.85 -6.22
N SER A 202 -26.08 -5.78 -6.93
CA SER A 202 -26.60 -7.12 -7.18
C SER A 202 -25.77 -8.19 -6.47
N SER A 203 -26.39 -9.32 -6.16
CA SER A 203 -25.68 -10.49 -5.62
C SER A 203 -24.55 -10.95 -6.54
N ARG A 204 -24.77 -10.95 -7.87
CA ARG A 204 -23.74 -11.31 -8.88
C ARG A 204 -22.52 -10.39 -8.82
N THR A 205 -22.72 -9.07 -8.75
CA THR A 205 -21.59 -8.11 -8.71
C THR A 205 -20.83 -8.20 -7.39
N ILE A 206 -21.50 -8.49 -6.27
CA ILE A 206 -20.85 -8.79 -4.99
C ILE A 206 -20.01 -10.07 -5.07
N VAL A 207 -20.54 -11.16 -5.65
CA VAL A 207 -19.78 -12.42 -5.81
C VAL A 207 -18.54 -12.21 -6.67
N LEU A 208 -18.65 -11.53 -7.80
CA LEU A 208 -17.51 -11.23 -8.68
C LEU A 208 -16.43 -10.41 -7.95
N PHE A 209 -16.85 -9.40 -7.18
CA PHE A 209 -15.95 -8.60 -6.36
C PHE A 209 -15.19 -9.44 -5.33
N LEU A 210 -15.89 -10.31 -4.59
CA LEU A 210 -15.26 -11.18 -3.59
C LEU A 210 -14.31 -12.20 -4.23
N ASN A 211 -14.64 -12.72 -5.40
CA ASN A 211 -13.77 -13.63 -6.15
C ASN A 211 -12.48 -12.91 -6.61
N ASN A 212 -12.61 -11.69 -7.14
CA ASN A 212 -11.45 -10.88 -7.52
C ASN A 212 -10.56 -10.56 -6.32
N LEU A 213 -11.14 -10.24 -5.15
CA LEU A 213 -10.38 -10.04 -3.91
C LEU A 213 -9.64 -11.31 -3.46
N LYS A 214 -10.28 -12.49 -3.52
CA LYS A 214 -9.64 -13.76 -3.18
C LYS A 214 -8.47 -14.06 -4.11
N TRP A 215 -8.68 -13.90 -5.42
CA TRP A 215 -7.65 -14.11 -6.43
C TRP A 215 -6.48 -13.13 -6.27
N GLN A 216 -6.78 -11.84 -6.07
CA GLN A 216 -5.77 -10.82 -5.80
C GLN A 216 -4.95 -11.14 -4.55
N ASN A 217 -5.60 -11.55 -3.44
CA ASN A 217 -4.88 -11.90 -2.21
C ASN A 217 -3.99 -13.13 -2.39
N PHE A 218 -4.43 -14.12 -3.17
CA PHE A 218 -3.64 -15.28 -3.52
C PHE A 218 -2.39 -14.89 -4.33
N ILE A 219 -2.57 -14.13 -5.42
CA ILE A 219 -1.44 -13.62 -6.22
C ILE A 219 -0.51 -12.76 -5.38
N LYS A 220 -1.06 -11.92 -4.50
CA LYS A 220 -0.27 -11.06 -3.62
C LYS A 220 0.66 -11.87 -2.72
N SER A 221 0.10 -12.85 -2.00
CA SER A 221 0.87 -13.70 -1.09
C SER A 221 1.93 -14.54 -1.79
N GLN A 222 1.67 -15.01 -3.02
CA GLN A 222 2.57 -15.92 -3.72
C GLN A 222 3.59 -15.24 -4.63
N ILE A 223 3.31 -14.02 -5.12
CA ILE A 223 4.14 -13.36 -6.14
C ILE A 223 4.59 -11.97 -5.67
N TYR A 224 3.64 -11.09 -5.36
CA TYR A 224 3.96 -9.68 -5.09
C TYR A 224 4.70 -9.48 -3.77
N ASP A 225 4.34 -10.22 -2.72
CA ASP A 225 5.01 -10.13 -1.43
C ASP A 225 6.48 -10.59 -1.54
N ILE A 226 6.76 -11.64 -2.32
CA ILE A 226 8.14 -12.09 -2.57
C ILE A 226 8.92 -11.06 -3.39
N LYS A 227 8.32 -10.53 -4.45
CA LYS A 227 8.94 -9.46 -5.26
C LYS A 227 9.23 -8.21 -4.41
N SER A 228 8.32 -7.89 -3.50
CA SER A 228 8.46 -6.78 -2.55
C SER A 228 9.61 -7.02 -1.57
N LEU A 229 9.75 -8.25 -1.05
CA LEU A 229 10.89 -8.66 -0.22
C LEU A 229 12.21 -8.55 -0.98
N TYR A 230 12.28 -9.09 -2.20
CA TYR A 230 13.48 -9.06 -3.04
C TYR A 230 13.94 -7.65 -3.41
N SER A 231 12.99 -6.76 -3.75
CA SER A 231 13.30 -5.38 -4.15
C SER A 231 13.41 -4.38 -2.99
N GLU A 232 13.30 -4.85 -1.74
CA GLU A 232 13.26 -4.03 -0.52
C GLU A 232 12.25 -2.86 -0.58
N ARG A 233 11.15 -3.07 -1.30
CA ARG A 233 10.11 -2.05 -1.53
C ARG A 233 8.78 -2.58 -1.08
N GLN A 234 8.19 -1.95 -0.07
CA GLN A 234 6.86 -2.27 0.40
C GLN A 234 5.82 -1.35 -0.23
N LYS A 235 4.75 -1.95 -0.76
CA LYS A 235 3.61 -1.22 -1.30
C LYS A 235 2.71 -0.75 -0.15
N VAL A 236 2.34 0.52 -0.18
CA VAL A 236 1.47 1.18 0.80
C VAL A 236 0.36 1.94 0.09
N LEU A 237 -0.78 2.11 0.75
CA LEU A 237 -1.93 2.87 0.26
C LEU A 237 -1.93 4.25 0.91
N ILE A 238 -2.20 5.30 0.12
CA ILE A 238 -2.18 6.69 0.59
C ILE A 238 -3.35 7.49 0.03
N PHE A 239 -3.70 8.59 0.67
CA PHE A 239 -4.72 9.52 0.19
C PHE A 239 -4.08 10.60 -0.70
N SER A 240 -4.39 10.54 -2.00
CA SER A 240 -4.01 11.55 -3.00
C SER A 240 -5.19 12.43 -3.41
N THR A 241 -4.95 13.47 -4.21
CA THR A 241 -5.98 14.33 -4.83
C THR A 241 -7.05 13.56 -5.59
N GLU A 242 -6.67 12.46 -6.23
CA GLU A 242 -7.56 11.66 -7.08
C GLU A 242 -8.31 10.58 -6.29
N GLY A 243 -7.87 10.29 -5.06
CA GLY A 243 -8.40 9.23 -4.21
C GLY A 243 -7.30 8.40 -3.56
N ILE A 244 -7.64 7.17 -3.18
CA ILE A 244 -6.69 6.19 -2.64
C ILE A 244 -5.81 5.69 -3.77
N ILE A 245 -4.50 5.87 -3.65
CA ILE A 245 -3.51 5.39 -4.62
C ILE A 245 -2.45 4.54 -3.93
N THR A 246 -1.64 3.84 -4.72
CA THR A 246 -0.54 3.04 -4.22
C THR A 246 0.78 3.76 -4.37
N LYS A 247 1.60 3.70 -3.32
CA LYS A 247 2.98 4.20 -3.32
C LYS A 247 3.90 3.11 -2.82
N ASN A 248 5.17 3.15 -3.22
CA ASN A 248 6.19 2.25 -2.68
C ASN A 248 7.05 3.03 -1.68
N ILE A 249 7.33 2.39 -0.55
CA ILE A 249 8.33 2.84 0.42
C ILE A 249 9.46 1.82 0.47
N TYR A 250 10.68 2.30 0.70
CA TYR A 250 11.81 1.41 0.94
C TYR A 250 11.80 0.93 2.37
N MET A 251 12.01 -0.36 2.58
CA MET A 251 12.13 -0.96 3.90
C MET A 251 13.06 -2.18 3.81
N SER A 252 14.12 -2.20 4.62
CA SER A 252 15.02 -3.34 4.67
C SER A 252 14.32 -4.54 5.28
N ASN A 253 14.47 -5.69 4.63
CA ASN A 253 13.77 -6.93 4.98
C ASN A 253 14.72 -8.09 5.32
N ASN A 254 15.95 -7.79 5.73
CA ASN A 254 17.01 -8.78 5.98
C ASN A 254 16.57 -9.95 6.89
N ASN A 255 15.76 -9.67 7.91
CA ASN A 255 15.27 -10.69 8.84
C ASN A 255 14.11 -11.54 8.27
N LYS A 256 13.35 -11.01 7.30
CA LYS A 256 12.22 -11.71 6.69
C LYS A 256 12.65 -12.68 5.60
N ILE A 257 13.72 -12.37 4.85
CA ILE A 257 14.25 -13.24 3.79
C ILE A 257 14.60 -14.63 4.35
N LYS A 258 15.11 -14.69 5.59
CA LYS A 258 15.44 -15.94 6.28
C LYS A 258 14.23 -16.83 6.65
N ARG A 259 13.00 -16.30 6.59
CA ARG A 259 11.76 -16.98 6.99
C ARG A 259 10.84 -17.29 5.80
N VAL A 260 11.36 -17.21 4.58
CA VAL A 260 10.59 -17.41 3.35
C VAL A 260 10.31 -18.90 3.15
N ASN A 261 9.09 -19.24 2.73
CA ASN A 261 8.68 -20.63 2.44
C ASN A 261 9.43 -21.20 1.22
N ASN A 262 9.52 -22.53 1.11
CA ASN A 262 10.26 -23.23 0.04
C ASN A 262 9.78 -22.85 -1.38
N ILE A 263 8.46 -22.76 -1.60
CA ILE A 263 7.91 -22.32 -2.89
C ILE A 263 8.34 -20.88 -3.21
N SER A 264 8.32 -20.03 -2.19
CA SER A 264 8.71 -18.64 -2.32
C SER A 264 10.21 -18.46 -2.56
N LEU A 265 11.03 -19.40 -2.05
CA LEU A 265 12.47 -19.44 -2.30
C LEU A 265 12.79 -19.79 -3.76
N ILE A 266 12.05 -20.72 -4.37
CA ILE A 266 12.17 -21.02 -5.81
C ILE A 266 11.85 -19.77 -6.64
N PHE A 267 10.80 -19.03 -6.29
CA PHE A 267 10.45 -17.80 -7.00
C PHE A 267 11.51 -16.69 -6.80
N LEU A 268 12.10 -16.59 -5.61
CA LEU A 268 13.20 -15.67 -5.35
C LEU A 268 14.43 -16.01 -6.19
N PHE A 269 14.81 -17.29 -6.25
CA PHE A 269 15.90 -17.76 -7.10
C PHE A 269 15.63 -17.50 -8.59
N TRP A 270 14.38 -17.67 -9.03
CA TRP A 270 13.97 -17.30 -10.39
C TRP A 270 14.14 -15.80 -10.67
N LEU A 271 13.82 -14.93 -9.72
CA LEU A 271 14.06 -13.48 -9.84
C LEU A 271 15.55 -13.15 -9.95
N GLU A 272 16.41 -13.83 -9.18
CA GLU A 272 17.86 -13.65 -9.28
C GLU A 272 18.41 -14.11 -10.64
N ILE A 273 18.01 -15.29 -11.12
CA ILE A 273 18.39 -15.77 -12.47
C ILE A 273 17.95 -14.75 -13.53
N LYS A 274 16.72 -14.25 -13.42
CA LYS A 274 16.18 -13.26 -14.34
C LYS A 274 17.03 -12.00 -14.36
N ASP A 275 17.39 -11.45 -13.19
CA ASP A 275 18.20 -10.24 -13.10
C ASP A 275 19.64 -10.45 -13.60
N LEU A 276 20.17 -11.67 -13.52
CA LEU A 276 21.47 -12.02 -14.09
C LEU A 276 21.43 -12.20 -15.61
N LEU A 277 20.36 -12.78 -16.15
CA LEU A 277 20.25 -13.13 -17.58
C LEU A 277 19.72 -11.96 -18.43
N ILE A 278 18.71 -11.22 -17.99
CA ILE A 278 18.07 -10.17 -18.80
C ILE A 278 19.05 -9.10 -19.30
N PRO A 279 19.93 -8.53 -18.46
CA PRO A 279 20.85 -7.50 -18.94
C PRO A 279 21.82 -8.02 -20.01
N LYS A 280 22.16 -9.32 -19.97
CA LYS A 280 23.04 -9.95 -20.95
C LYS A 280 22.29 -10.21 -22.26
N THR A 281 21.07 -10.74 -22.19
CA THR A 281 20.26 -11.00 -23.38
C THR A 281 19.84 -9.71 -24.08
N GLU A 282 19.49 -8.67 -23.33
CA GLU A 282 19.16 -7.35 -23.89
C GLU A 282 20.34 -6.76 -24.67
N LYS A 283 21.56 -6.82 -24.12
CA LYS A 283 22.78 -6.38 -24.82
C LYS A 283 23.01 -7.15 -26.12
N LEU A 284 22.84 -8.47 -26.10
CA LEU A 284 22.98 -9.31 -27.30
C LEU A 284 21.94 -8.95 -28.36
N VAL A 285 20.67 -8.78 -27.97
CA VAL A 285 19.59 -8.40 -28.89
C VAL A 285 19.85 -7.02 -29.49
N ILE A 286 20.25 -6.03 -28.69
CA ILE A 286 20.60 -4.69 -29.18
C ILE A 286 21.77 -4.76 -30.17
N GLN A 287 22.77 -5.60 -29.91
CA GLN A 287 23.92 -5.76 -30.79
C GLN A 287 23.53 -6.42 -32.12
N ILE A 288 22.72 -7.49 -32.09
CA ILE A 288 22.18 -8.13 -33.31
C ILE A 288 21.33 -7.13 -34.11
N ALA A 289 20.49 -6.35 -33.45
CA ALA A 289 19.67 -5.32 -34.10
C ALA A 289 20.55 -4.25 -34.79
N LYS A 290 21.66 -3.82 -34.17
CA LYS A 290 22.62 -2.90 -34.80
C LYS A 290 23.27 -3.49 -36.06
N TYR A 291 23.68 -4.76 -36.01
CA TYR A 291 24.24 -5.42 -37.19
C TYR A 291 23.21 -5.57 -38.32
N LEU A 292 21.98 -5.97 -38.00
CA LEU A 292 20.89 -6.05 -38.97
C LEU A 292 20.61 -4.69 -39.62
N LEU A 293 20.54 -3.62 -38.81
CA LEU A 293 20.31 -2.27 -39.29
C LEU A 293 21.47 -1.77 -40.17
N TYR A 294 22.72 -2.06 -39.80
CA TYR A 294 23.88 -1.75 -40.64
C TYR A 294 23.82 -2.48 -42.00
N CYS A 295 23.52 -3.79 -42.00
CA CYS A 295 23.37 -4.56 -43.23
C CYS A 295 22.24 -3.99 -44.13
N LEU A 296 21.10 -3.61 -43.53
CA LEU A 296 19.99 -2.99 -44.25
C LEU A 296 20.39 -1.64 -44.89
N ILE A 297 21.07 -0.76 -44.14
CA ILE A 297 21.54 0.53 -44.66
C ILE A 297 22.52 0.30 -45.81
N ASN A 298 23.48 -0.62 -45.65
CA ASN A 298 24.48 -0.90 -46.69
C ASN A 298 23.84 -1.47 -47.96
N LEU A 299 22.87 -2.38 -47.82
CA LEU A 299 22.14 -2.96 -48.96
C LEU A 299 21.33 -1.90 -49.70
N LEU A 300 20.62 -1.02 -48.97
CA LEU A 300 19.87 0.10 -49.55
C LEU A 300 20.79 1.14 -50.22
N SER A 301 21.93 1.46 -49.61
CA SER A 301 22.89 2.39 -50.20
C SER A 301 23.46 1.87 -51.51
N ASN A 302 23.85 0.59 -51.55
CA ASN A 302 24.36 -0.04 -52.77
C ASN A 302 23.27 -0.18 -53.84
N SER A 303 22.03 -0.49 -53.47
CA SER A 303 20.94 -0.58 -54.46
C SER A 303 20.61 0.79 -55.06
N ILE A 304 20.61 1.86 -54.27
CA ILE A 304 20.47 3.24 -54.76
C ILE A 304 21.64 3.60 -55.71
N LEU A 305 22.87 3.26 -55.35
CA LEU A 305 24.04 3.51 -56.21
C LEU A 305 23.91 2.81 -57.58
N ILE A 306 23.45 1.57 -57.59
CA ILE A 306 23.21 0.80 -58.83
C ILE A 306 22.10 1.47 -59.65
N LEU A 307 20.99 1.88 -59.04
CA LEU A 307 19.91 2.60 -59.72
C LEU A 307 20.39 3.91 -60.36
N ILE A 308 21.21 4.69 -59.66
CA ILE A 308 21.80 5.93 -60.20
C ILE A 308 22.70 5.61 -61.41
N ARG A 309 23.54 4.56 -61.32
CA ARG A 309 24.39 4.15 -62.45
C ARG A 309 23.58 3.75 -63.67
N ILE A 310 22.48 3.01 -63.50
CA ILE A 310 21.59 2.62 -64.58
C ILE A 310 20.94 3.86 -65.22
N LEU A 311 20.46 4.81 -64.41
CA LEU A 311 19.89 6.07 -64.91
C LEU A 311 20.90 6.90 -65.71
N VAL A 312 22.12 7.06 -65.21
CA VAL A 312 23.18 7.79 -65.92
C VAL A 312 23.55 7.10 -67.24
N PHE A 313 23.65 5.77 -67.25
CA PHE A 313 23.91 5.01 -68.47
C PHE A 313 22.79 5.19 -69.51
N TYR A 314 21.53 5.24 -69.06
CA TYR A 314 20.38 5.46 -69.94
C TYR A 314 20.32 6.90 -70.49
N LEU A 315 20.72 7.90 -69.69
CA LEU A 315 20.75 9.32 -70.10
C LEU A 315 21.93 9.66 -71.03
N ASN A 316 23.02 8.91 -70.98
CA ASN A 316 24.19 9.09 -71.85
C ASN A 316 24.06 8.38 -73.21
N LYS A 317 22.89 7.83 -73.53
CA LYS A 317 22.59 7.15 -74.80
C LYS A 317 21.60 7.95 -75.63
#